data_AF-A0A943B430-F1
#
_entry.id   AF-A0A943B430-F1
#
_cell.length_a   1.000
_cell.length_b   1.000
_cell.length_c   1.000
_cell.angle_alpha   90.00
_cell.angle_beta   90.00
_cell.angle_gamma   90.00
#
_symmetry.space_group_name_H-M   'P 1'
#
loop_
_entity.id
_entity.type
_entity.pdbx_description
1 polymer ?
#
loop_
_entity_poly.entity_id
_entity_poly.type
_entity_poly.pdbx_seq_one_letter_code
_entity_poly.pdbx_strand_id
1 'polypeptide(L)'
;HYGNSYKGFVVEYDAKNEFFHRGEDINFTLRPVMYASTRPNKNINELDINDFLYIKSNIWAYENEYRLVTPLTDNERYLWYDNKKRGVCDIPKQAVKSIIFGAKLSQDTIR
;
A
#
# COMPACT_ATOMS: atom_id res chain seq x y z
N HIS A 1 2.80 10.51 13.50
CA HIS A 1 1.87 9.38 13.75
C HIS A 1 2.55 8.02 13.73
N TYR A 2 3.30 7.64 12.69
CA TYR A 2 3.79 6.26 12.55
C TYR A 2 5.27 6.02 12.93
N GLY A 3 6.10 7.05 12.93
CA GLY A 3 7.55 6.92 13.16
C GLY A 3 8.02 6.90 14.62
N ASN A 4 7.15 6.57 15.59
CA ASN A 4 7.45 6.54 17.04
C ASN A 4 8.32 7.73 17.51
N SER A 5 7.88 8.96 17.21
CA SER A 5 8.64 10.19 17.53
C SER A 5 10.08 10.18 17.02
N TYR A 6 10.27 9.86 15.74
CA TYR A 6 11.56 9.77 15.03
C TYR A 6 12.47 8.62 15.49
N LYS A 7 11.94 7.63 16.21
CA LYS A 7 12.70 6.43 16.65
C LYS A 7 12.49 5.22 15.74
N GLY A 8 11.65 5.32 14.71
CA GLY A 8 11.43 4.26 13.73
C GLY A 8 12.30 4.42 12.48
N PHE A 9 11.95 3.66 11.44
CA PHE A 9 12.50 3.78 10.09
C PHE A 9 11.36 3.77 9.06
N VAL A 10 11.69 4.18 7.84
CA VAL A 10 10.81 4.11 6.67
C VAL A 10 11.48 3.24 5.63
N VAL A 11 10.71 2.37 4.99
CA VAL A 11 11.15 1.60 3.82
C VAL A 11 10.62 2.31 2.59
N GLU A 12 11.52 2.81 1.75
CA GLU A 12 11.17 3.32 0.43
C GLU A 12 11.16 2.14 -0.55
N TYR A 13 10.06 1.98 -1.27
CA TYR A 13 9.95 1.02 -2.36
C TYR A 13 10.13 1.71 -3.71
N ASP A 14 10.74 1.01 -4.67
CA ASP A 14 10.74 1.43 -6.06
C ASP A 14 9.37 1.16 -6.67
N ALA A 15 8.56 2.21 -6.82
CA ALA A 15 7.24 2.13 -7.41
C ALA A 15 7.24 1.58 -8.84
N LYS A 16 8.37 1.65 -9.56
CA LYS A 16 8.52 1.12 -10.93
C LYS A 16 8.86 -0.37 -10.97
N ASN A 17 9.14 -0.98 -9.82
CA ASN A 17 9.44 -2.41 -9.76
C ASN A 17 8.25 -3.22 -10.29
N GLU A 18 8.55 -4.28 -11.04
CA GLU A 18 7.53 -5.15 -11.63
C GLU A 18 6.48 -5.64 -10.63
N PHE A 19 6.86 -5.82 -9.35
CA PHE A 19 5.96 -6.26 -8.27
C PHE A 19 4.70 -5.39 -8.16
N PHE A 20 4.81 -4.08 -8.39
CA PHE A 20 3.69 -3.13 -8.30
C PHE A 20 2.90 -2.97 -9.61
N HIS A 21 3.31 -3.70 -10.66
CA HIS A 21 2.78 -3.60 -12.03
C HIS A 21 2.40 -4.96 -12.66
N ARG A 22 2.28 -6.05 -11.88
CA ARG A 22 2.06 -7.43 -12.37
C ARG A 22 0.67 -7.74 -12.97
N GLY A 23 -0.10 -6.75 -13.39
CA GLY A 23 -1.47 -6.92 -13.86
C GLY A 23 -1.71 -6.32 -15.26
N GLU A 24 -2.35 -7.09 -16.14
CA GLU A 24 -2.89 -6.57 -17.40
C GLU A 24 -4.14 -5.69 -17.18
N ASP A 25 -4.86 -5.92 -16.08
CA ASP A 25 -5.99 -5.11 -15.67
C ASP A 25 -5.51 -3.89 -14.88
N ILE A 26 -5.75 -2.70 -15.45
CA ILE A 26 -5.43 -1.40 -14.87
C ILE A 26 -5.97 -1.23 -13.44
N ASN A 27 -7.04 -1.96 -13.09
CA ASN A 27 -7.63 -1.94 -11.76
C ASN A 27 -6.71 -2.49 -10.65
N PHE A 28 -5.69 -3.28 -11.01
CA PHE A 28 -4.73 -3.89 -10.07
C PHE A 28 -3.31 -3.32 -10.20
N THR A 29 -3.23 -2.00 -10.41
CA THR A 29 -1.96 -1.27 -10.47
C THR A 29 -1.84 -0.32 -9.28
N LEU A 30 -0.60 -0.04 -8.85
CA LEU A 30 -0.33 0.94 -7.81
C LEU A 30 -0.76 2.33 -8.27
N ARG A 31 -1.67 2.98 -7.53
CA ARG A 31 -2.20 4.30 -7.89
C ARG A 31 -2.57 5.12 -6.66
N PRO A 32 -2.60 6.47 -6.78
CA PRO A 32 -2.94 7.33 -5.66
C PRO A 32 -4.41 7.17 -5.25
N VAL A 33 -4.67 7.37 -3.96
CA VAL A 33 -6.03 7.50 -3.41
C VAL A 33 -6.57 8.89 -3.73
N MET A 34 -7.84 8.96 -4.12
CA MET A 34 -8.59 10.21 -4.27
C MET A 34 -9.11 10.67 -2.91
N TYR A 35 -8.91 11.94 -2.59
CA TYR A 35 -9.39 12.52 -1.35
C TYR A 35 -10.65 13.36 -1.58
N ALA A 36 -11.66 13.16 -0.73
CA ALA A 36 -12.94 13.85 -0.84
C ALA A 36 -13.46 14.32 0.52
N SER A 37 -14.20 15.43 0.53
CA SER A 37 -14.85 15.94 1.75
C SER A 37 -16.14 15.20 2.08
N THR A 38 -16.76 14.57 1.09
CA THR A 38 -18.01 13.83 1.21
C THR A 38 -17.78 12.36 0.89
N ARG A 39 -18.52 11.46 1.57
CA ARG A 39 -18.49 10.04 1.24
C ARG A 39 -19.24 9.81 -0.08
N PRO A 40 -18.82 8.82 -0.90
CA PRO A 40 -19.60 8.38 -2.03
C PRO A 40 -21.03 8.03 -1.59
N ASN A 41 -22.00 8.66 -2.25
CA ASN A 41 -23.42 8.43 -2.04
C ASN A 41 -24.02 8.06 -3.40
N LYS A 42 -23.93 6.77 -3.72
CA LYS A 42 -24.40 6.17 -4.97
C LYS A 42 -25.20 4.92 -4.62
N ASN A 43 -26.12 4.52 -5.49
CA ASN A 43 -26.80 3.24 -5.32
C ASN A 43 -25.83 2.09 -5.51
N ILE A 44 -26.12 0.93 -4.92
CA ILE A 44 -25.24 -0.24 -5.01
C ILE A 44 -24.94 -0.68 -6.45
N ASN A 45 -25.90 -0.47 -7.37
CA ASN A 45 -25.75 -0.78 -8.79
C ASN A 45 -24.85 0.22 -9.55
N GLU A 46 -24.56 1.37 -8.96
CA GLU A 46 -23.77 2.47 -9.54
C GLU A 46 -22.39 2.61 -8.88
N LEU A 47 -22.14 1.84 -7.82
CA LEU A 47 -20.86 1.85 -7.12
C LEU A 47 -19.82 1.08 -7.93
N ASP A 48 -18.67 1.70 -8.15
CA ASP A 48 -17.50 1.02 -8.70
C ASP A 48 -16.50 0.66 -7.60
N ILE A 49 -15.47 -0.13 -7.95
CA ILE A 49 -14.42 -0.51 -7.01
C ILE A 49 -13.58 0.69 -6.52
N ASN A 50 -13.51 1.76 -7.31
CA ASN A 50 -12.77 2.97 -6.97
C ASN A 50 -13.46 3.73 -5.84
N ASP A 51 -14.80 3.81 -5.87
CA ASP A 51 -15.61 4.46 -4.86
C ASP A 51 -15.36 3.87 -3.46
N PHE A 52 -15.13 2.55 -3.39
CA PHE A 52 -14.88 1.85 -2.14
C PHE A 52 -13.40 1.81 -1.73
N LEU A 53 -12.52 1.49 -2.68
CA LEU A 53 -11.14 1.12 -2.35
C LEU A 53 -10.15 2.23 -2.63
N TYR A 54 -10.54 3.31 -3.30
CA TYR A 54 -9.63 4.39 -3.72
C TYR A 54 -10.12 5.79 -3.33
N ILE A 55 -11.18 5.92 -2.53
CA ILE A 55 -11.60 7.20 -1.95
C ILE A 55 -11.32 7.22 -0.44
N LYS A 56 -10.75 8.33 0.06
CA LYS A 56 -10.51 8.57 1.49
C LYS A 56 -10.92 9.99 1.87
N SER A 57 -11.23 10.21 3.15
CA SER A 57 -11.61 11.55 3.62
C SER A 57 -10.46 12.54 3.52
N ASN A 58 -10.75 13.77 3.12
CA ASN A 58 -9.81 14.90 3.01
C ASN A 58 -9.01 15.18 4.30
N ILE A 59 -9.52 14.81 5.48
CA ILE A 59 -8.77 14.96 6.73
C ILE A 59 -7.47 14.13 6.75
N TRP A 60 -7.36 13.11 5.89
CA TRP A 60 -6.19 12.24 5.73
C TRP A 60 -5.36 12.57 4.48
N ALA A 61 -5.66 13.68 3.77
CA ALA A 61 -4.98 14.05 2.53
C ALA A 61 -3.46 14.24 2.71
N TYR A 62 -3.02 14.57 3.92
CA TYR A 62 -1.60 14.73 4.26
C TYR A 62 -0.79 13.43 4.15
N GLU A 63 -1.44 12.27 4.12
CA GLU A 63 -0.75 10.98 4.00
C GLU A 63 -0.26 10.70 2.57
N ASN A 64 -0.87 11.34 1.56
CA ASN A 64 -0.56 11.12 0.15
C ASN A 64 -0.48 9.62 -0.22
N GLU A 65 -1.53 8.88 0.16
CA GLU A 65 -1.61 7.43 0.16
C GLU A 65 -1.72 6.87 -1.28
N TYR A 66 -1.02 5.76 -1.51
CA TYR A 66 -1.14 4.94 -2.71
C TYR A 66 -1.65 3.56 -2.34
N ARG A 67 -2.48 2.97 -3.21
CA ARG A 67 -3.03 1.63 -3.02
C ARG A 67 -2.75 0.74 -4.22
N LEU A 68 -2.35 -0.48 -3.92
CA LEU A 68 -2.37 -1.61 -4.83
C LEU A 68 -3.35 -2.62 -4.25
N VAL A 69 -4.51 -2.74 -4.88
CA VAL A 69 -5.54 -3.70 -4.49
C VAL A 69 -5.38 -4.93 -5.37
N THR A 70 -5.56 -6.11 -4.80
CA THR A 70 -5.60 -7.36 -5.54
C THR A 70 -6.61 -8.30 -4.89
N PRO A 71 -7.36 -9.10 -5.67
CA PRO A 71 -8.24 -10.09 -5.07
C PRO A 71 -7.40 -11.19 -4.41
N LEU A 72 -7.90 -11.71 -3.30
CA LEU A 72 -7.26 -12.78 -2.55
C LEU A 72 -7.51 -14.13 -3.24
N THR A 73 -6.85 -14.34 -4.38
CA THR A 73 -6.99 -15.55 -5.20
C THR A 73 -5.75 -16.44 -5.09
N ASP A 74 -5.89 -17.67 -5.57
CA ASP A 74 -4.85 -18.71 -5.60
C ASP A 74 -3.75 -18.43 -6.63
N ASN A 75 -3.76 -17.27 -7.27
CA ASN A 75 -2.84 -16.93 -8.35
C ASN A 75 -1.41 -16.70 -7.84
N GLU A 76 -0.45 -17.13 -8.66
CA GLU A 76 1.00 -17.04 -8.44
C GLU A 76 1.56 -15.61 -8.37
N ARG A 77 0.72 -14.58 -8.49
CA ARG A 77 1.17 -13.17 -8.56
C ARG A 77 1.89 -12.72 -7.29
N TYR A 78 1.49 -13.26 -6.14
CA TYR A 78 2.05 -12.95 -4.82
C TYR A 78 2.45 -14.24 -4.10
N LEU A 79 3.63 -14.20 -3.48
CA LEU A 79 4.07 -15.24 -2.56
C LEU A 79 3.41 -14.98 -1.21
N TRP A 80 2.31 -15.68 -0.92
CA TRP A 80 1.59 -15.53 0.35
C TRP A 80 2.39 -16.11 1.51
N TYR A 81 2.49 -15.36 2.60
CA TYR A 81 3.21 -15.76 3.81
C TYR A 81 2.58 -17.03 4.42
N ASP A 82 3.43 -17.97 4.88
CA ASP A 82 3.04 -19.26 5.49
C ASP A 82 2.19 -20.16 4.56
N ASN A 83 2.14 -19.89 3.25
CA ASN A 83 1.20 -20.52 2.29
C ASN A 83 -0.28 -20.47 2.72
N LYS A 84 -0.60 -19.69 3.76
CA LYS A 84 -1.93 -19.51 4.29
C LYS A 84 -2.42 -18.20 3.73
N LYS A 85 -3.34 -18.27 2.77
CA LYS A 85 -3.99 -17.15 2.07
C LYS A 85 -4.73 -16.21 3.04
N ARG A 86 -3.98 -15.48 3.86
CA ARG A 86 -4.47 -14.63 4.97
C ARG A 86 -4.33 -13.14 4.65
N GLY A 87 -3.98 -12.78 3.41
CA GLY A 87 -3.79 -11.40 2.99
C GLY A 87 -2.43 -10.81 3.34
N VAL A 88 -1.44 -11.65 3.69
CA VAL A 88 -0.06 -11.23 3.93
C VAL A 88 0.83 -11.88 2.88
N CYS A 89 1.60 -11.08 2.14
CA CYS A 89 2.53 -11.58 1.12
C CYS A 89 3.92 -11.00 1.32
N ASP A 90 4.91 -11.71 0.79
CA ASP A 90 6.29 -11.25 0.76
C ASP A 90 6.47 -10.20 -0.33
N ILE A 91 7.03 -9.05 0.06
CA ILE A 91 7.50 -8.05 -0.89
C ILE A 91 8.95 -8.39 -1.26
N PRO A 92 9.29 -8.51 -2.55
CA PRO A 92 10.63 -8.86 -2.96
C PRO A 92 11.66 -7.81 -2.48
N LYS A 93 12.80 -8.28 -1.97
CA LYS A 93 13.87 -7.37 -1.48
C LYS A 93 14.35 -6.41 -2.56
N GLN A 94 14.35 -6.84 -3.83
CA GLN A 94 14.71 -5.98 -4.97
C GLN A 94 13.73 -4.83 -5.23
N ALA A 95 12.54 -4.86 -4.64
CA ALA A 95 11.61 -3.73 -4.69
C ALA A 95 11.94 -2.66 -3.64
N VAL A 96 12.79 -2.96 -2.65
CA VAL A 96 13.25 -1.97 -1.66
C VAL A 96 14.31 -1.09 -2.29
N LYS A 97 14.04 0.21 -2.34
CA LYS A 97 14.95 1.23 -2.89
C LYS A 97 15.85 1.83 -1.81
N SER A 98 15.30 2.12 -0.63
CA SER A 98 16.08 2.68 0.48
C SER A 98 15.45 2.38 1.84
N ILE A 99 16.24 2.51 2.90
CA ILE A 99 15.78 2.54 4.28
C ILE A 99 16.20 3.88 4.87
N ILE A 100 15.22 4.64 5.37
CA ILE A 100 15.43 5.96 5.95
C ILE A 100 15.24 5.85 7.45
N PHE A 101 16.31 6.10 8.20
CA PHE A 101 16.29 6.03 9.66
C PHE A 101 15.79 7.33 10.27
N GLY A 102 14.95 7.22 11.31
CA GLY A 102 14.52 8.36 12.09
C GLY A 102 15.70 8.95 12.88
N ALA A 103 15.70 10.27 13.06
CA ALA A 103 16.79 11.00 13.71
C ALA A 103 17.06 10.60 15.19
N LYS A 104 16.12 9.89 15.83
CA LYS A 104 16.23 9.40 17.22
C LYS A 104 16.34 7.87 17.30
N LEU A 105 16.57 7.19 16.18
CA LEU A 105 16.75 5.74 16.16
C LEU A 105 18.02 5.37 16.94
N SER A 106 17.91 4.41 17.87
CA SER A 106 19.08 3.92 18.59
C SER A 106 19.89 2.95 17.73
N GLN A 107 21.21 2.88 17.94
CA GLN A 107 22.05 1.89 17.26
C GLN A 107 21.64 0.44 17.58
N ASP A 108 21.09 0.18 18.75
CA ASP A 108 20.59 -1.15 19.14
C ASP A 108 19.42 -1.62 18.26
N THR A 109 18.69 -0.71 17.62
CA THR A 109 17.57 -1.05 16.73
C THR A 109 18.05 -1.51 15.34
N ILE A 110 19.32 -1.27 15.00
CA ILE A 110 19.91 -1.52 13.67
C ILE A 110 20.74 -2.83 13.66
N ARG A 111 20.73 -3.60 14.77
CA ARG A 111 21.50 -4.84 14.91
C ARG A 111 20.74 -6.06 14.39
#